data_AF-A0A2M7R310-F1
#
_entry.id   AF-A0A2M7R310-F1
#
_cell.length_a   1.000
_cell.length_b   1.000
_cell.length_c   1.000
_cell.angle_alpha   90.00
_cell.angle_beta   90.00
_cell.angle_gamma   90.00
#
_symmetry.space_group_name_H-M   'P 1'
#
loop_
_entity.id
_entity.type
_entity.pdbx_description
1 polymer ?
#
loop_
_entity_poly.entity_id
_entity_poly.type
_entity_poly.pdbx_seq_one_letter_code
_entity_poly.pdbx_strand_id
1 'polypeptide(L)'
;MARGIYKRGNIYWIRYAGLDGRTIFESSGSNKFKVAETLLIQRKQTIKEGKQPEIKRISNHTFSELSEKYLSWVNGRQKSARVKGHIVGQLIDTLC
;
A
#
# COMPACT_ATOMS: atom_id res chain seq x y z
N MET A 1 17.53 6.84 23.30
CA MET A 1 16.40 6.04 22.78
C MET A 1 15.81 6.75 21.57
N ALA A 2 15.90 6.16 20.38
CA ALA A 2 15.36 6.77 19.17
C ALA A 2 13.83 6.89 19.25
N ARG A 3 13.31 8.12 19.36
CA ARG A 3 11.86 8.38 19.32
C ARG A 3 11.34 7.94 17.94
N GLY A 4 10.38 7.00 17.94
CA GLY A 4 9.74 6.51 16.72
C GLY A 4 9.98 5.02 16.40
N ILE A 5 10.66 4.25 17.25
CA ILE A 5 10.77 2.79 17.09
C ILE A 5 9.98 2.09 18.19
N TYR A 6 9.17 1.10 17.81
CA TYR A 6 8.41 0.29 18.75
C TYR A 6 8.40 -1.17 18.30
N LYS A 7 8.11 -2.10 19.19
CA LYS A 7 8.05 -3.53 18.87
C LYS A 7 6.58 -3.96 18.72
N ARG A 8 6.26 -4.70 17.65
CA ARG A 8 4.95 -5.33 17.43
C ARG A 8 5.16 -6.82 17.19
N GLY A 9 4.79 -7.64 18.17
CA GLY A 9 5.15 -9.06 18.17
C GLY A 9 6.67 -9.23 18.23
N ASN A 10 7.25 -9.91 17.24
CA ASN A 10 8.70 -10.11 17.15
C ASN A 10 9.43 -9.13 16.22
N ILE A 11 8.72 -8.21 15.57
CA ILE A 11 9.28 -7.30 14.57
C ILE A 11 9.32 -5.88 15.13
N TYR A 12 10.42 -5.16 14.87
CA TYR A 12 10.49 -3.73 15.16
C TYR A 12 9.79 -2.94 14.06
N TRP A 13 9.03 -1.93 14.46
CA TRP A 13 8.31 -1.02 13.60
C TRP A 13 8.86 0.38 13.79
N ILE A 14 8.82 1.16 12.74
CA ILE A 14 9.22 2.55 12.75
C ILE A 14 8.03 3.45 12.43
N ARG A 15 8.02 4.62 13.04
CA ARG A 15 7.04 5.69 12.84
C ARG A 15 7.79 6.97 12.49
N TYR A 16 7.40 7.61 11.39
CA TYR A 16 7.97 8.89 10.96
C TYR A 16 6.90 9.76 10.28
N ALA A 17 7.14 11.06 10.19
CA ALA A 17 6.29 12.00 9.47
C ALA A 17 6.77 12.11 8.01
N GLY A 18 5.87 11.91 7.05
CA GLY A 18 6.15 12.17 5.64
C GLY A 18 6.13 13.67 5.32
N LEU A 19 6.51 14.03 4.08
CA LEU A 19 6.45 15.41 3.58
C LEU A 19 5.03 15.98 3.62
N ASP A 20 4.02 15.14 3.42
CA ASP A 20 2.60 15.50 3.51
C ASP A 20 2.11 15.70 4.97
N GLY A 21 3.00 15.67 5.97
CA GLY A 21 2.68 15.77 7.41
C GLY A 21 2.02 14.52 7.99
N ARG A 22 1.66 13.53 7.17
CA ARG A 22 1.06 12.27 7.60
C ARG A 22 2.08 11.38 8.32
N THR A 23 1.65 10.75 9.40
CA THR A 23 2.45 9.73 10.08
C THR A 23 2.41 8.43 9.28
N ILE A 24 3.58 7.92 8.89
CA ILE A 24 3.75 6.65 8.21
C ILE A 24 4.26 5.62 9.23
N PHE A 25 3.74 4.40 9.14
CA PHE A 25 4.15 3.25 9.94
C PHE A 25 4.72 2.19 9.00
N GLU A 26 5.97 1.80 9.25
CA GLU A 26 6.70 0.87 8.38
C GLU A 26 7.35 -0.21 9.24
N SER A 27 7.23 -1.47 8.83
CA SER A 27 7.89 -2.57 9.53
C SER A 27 9.37 -2.62 9.12
N SER A 28 10.26 -2.86 10.09
CA SER A 28 11.68 -3.07 9.78
C SER A 28 11.97 -4.44 9.17
N GLY A 29 10.97 -5.35 9.18
CA GLY A 29 11.11 -6.74 8.79
C GLY A 29 12.04 -7.57 9.69
N SER A 30 12.59 -6.99 10.76
CA SER A 30 13.60 -7.62 11.60
C SER A 30 13.29 -7.50 13.09
N ASN A 31 13.78 -8.49 13.85
CA ASN A 31 13.77 -8.51 15.30
C ASN A 31 15.00 -7.80 15.91
N LYS A 32 15.85 -7.16 15.10
CA LYS A 32 17.04 -6.44 15.54
C LYS A 32 16.77 -4.94 15.61
N PHE A 33 17.00 -4.32 16.77
CA PHE A 33 16.77 -2.89 16.98
C PHE A 33 17.61 -2.01 16.04
N LYS A 34 18.89 -2.38 15.84
CA LYS A 34 19.79 -1.65 14.93
C LYS A 34 19.25 -1.56 13.50
N VAL A 35 18.58 -2.59 13.00
CA VAL A 35 17.99 -2.60 11.64
C VAL A 35 16.84 -1.60 11.54
N ALA A 36 16.03 -1.49 12.59
CA ALA A 36 14.96 -0.49 12.64
C ALA A 36 15.52 0.94 12.76
N GLU A 37 16.61 1.11 13.52
CA GLU A 37 17.28 2.40 13.68
C GLU A 37 17.89 2.90 12.36
N THR A 38 18.62 2.04 11.65
CA THR A 38 19.18 2.38 10.33
C THR A 38 18.08 2.73 9.32
N LEU A 39 16.98 1.97 9.32
CA LEU A 39 15.85 2.22 8.43
C LEU A 39 15.15 3.54 8.75
N LEU A 40 14.97 3.88 10.04
CA LEU A 40 14.40 5.18 10.45
C LEU A 40 15.29 6.35 10.03
N ILE A 41 16.61 6.23 10.18
CA ILE A 41 17.56 7.26 9.74
C ILE A 41 17.49 7.44 8.23
N GLN A 42 17.50 6.34 7.48
CA GLN A 42 17.38 6.35 6.03
C GLN A 42 16.09 7.05 5.56
N ARG A 43 14.94 6.75 6.18
CA ARG A 43 13.66 7.39 5.84
C ARG A 43 13.65 8.88 6.14
N LYS A 44 14.16 9.30 7.30
CA LYS A 44 14.30 10.73 7.63
C LYS A 44 15.20 11.47 6.64
N GLN A 45 16.31 10.84 6.24
CA GLN A 45 17.22 11.39 5.25
C GLN A 45 16.55 11.52 3.87
N THR A 46 15.82 10.51 3.40
CA THR A 46 15.07 10.58 2.13
C THR A 46 14.00 11.68 2.13
N ILE A 47 13.34 11.89 3.27
CA ILE A 47 12.38 13.00 3.44
C ILE A 47 13.08 14.35 3.38
N LYS A 48 14.23 14.49 4.07
CA LYS A 48 15.04 15.72 4.03
C LYS A 48 15.54 16.03 2.62
N GLU A 49 15.82 14.99 1.82
CA GLU A 49 16.22 15.10 0.41
C GLU A 49 15.04 15.34 -0.54
N GLY A 50 13.80 15.40 -0.06
CA GLY A 50 12.61 15.58 -0.90
C GLY A 50 12.26 14.36 -1.78
N LYS A 51 13.01 13.26 -1.65
CA LYS A 51 12.77 12.01 -2.36
C LYS A 51 11.75 11.20 -1.58
N GLN A 52 10.48 11.55 -1.74
CA GLN A 52 9.41 10.70 -1.23
C GLN A 52 9.54 9.33 -1.93
N PRO A 53 9.55 8.19 -1.22
CA PRO A 53 9.35 6.92 -1.89
C PRO A 53 8.06 7.07 -2.68
N GLU A 54 8.07 6.68 -3.95
CA GLU A 54 6.90 6.73 -4.83
C GLU A 54 5.80 5.92 -4.16
N ILE A 55 5.00 6.58 -3.33
CA ILE A 55 3.68 6.12 -2.97
C ILE A 55 3.02 6.13 -4.34
N LYS A 56 2.87 4.95 -4.96
CA LYS A 56 2.06 4.79 -6.14
C LYS A 56 0.72 5.40 -5.78
N ARG A 57 0.52 6.67 -6.17
CA ARG A 57 -0.75 7.34 -6.04
C ARG A 57 -1.63 6.59 -7.01
N ILE A 58 -2.33 5.59 -6.50
CA ILE A 58 -3.40 4.94 -7.24
C ILE A 58 -4.34 6.10 -7.54
N SER A 59 -4.44 6.44 -8.81
CA SER A 59 -5.33 7.51 -9.24
C SER A 59 -6.74 7.15 -8.80
N ASN A 60 -7.57 8.15 -8.52
CA ASN A 60 -8.97 7.89 -8.23
C ASN A 60 -9.58 7.23 -9.48
N HIS A 61 -9.88 5.94 -9.37
CA HIS A 61 -10.54 5.18 -10.41
C HIS A 61 -11.97 4.90 -10.00
N THR A 62 -12.88 4.99 -10.95
CA THR A 62 -14.25 4.54 -10.71
C THR A 62 -14.29 3.01 -10.69
N PHE A 63 -15.30 2.45 -10.02
CA PHE A 63 -15.51 1.00 -10.02
C PHE A 63 -15.68 0.46 -11.45
N SER A 64 -16.32 1.22 -12.32
CA SER A 64 -16.54 0.86 -13.74
C SER A 64 -15.21 0.71 -14.50
N GLU A 65 -14.29 1.68 -14.37
CA GLU A 65 -12.96 1.63 -15.01
C GLU A 65 -12.12 0.44 -14.58
N LEU A 66 -12.20 0.07 -13.29
CA LEU A 66 -11.47 -1.10 -12.76
C LEU A 66 -12.13 -2.41 -13.18
N SER A 67 -13.46 -2.43 -13.26
CA SER A 67 -14.24 -3.61 -13.63
C SER A 67 -13.92 -4.07 -15.04
N GLU A 68 -13.80 -3.15 -16.00
CA GLU A 68 -13.44 -3.49 -17.38
C GLU A 68 -12.05 -4.16 -17.47
N LYS A 69 -11.04 -3.56 -16.81
CA LYS A 69 -9.68 -4.10 -16.74
C LYS A 69 -9.66 -5.47 -16.05
N TYR A 70 -10.44 -5.63 -14.98
CA TYR A 70 -10.55 -6.89 -14.25
C TYR A 70 -11.15 -7.99 -15.13
N LEU A 71 -12.26 -7.73 -15.82
CA LEU A 71 -12.93 -8.72 -16.67
C LEU A 71 -12.03 -9.17 -17.83
N SER A 72 -11.31 -8.24 -18.46
CA SER A 72 -10.31 -8.56 -19.48
C SER A 72 -9.18 -9.44 -18.92
N TRP A 73 -8.71 -9.15 -17.69
CA TRP A 73 -7.69 -9.94 -17.04
C TRP A 73 -8.16 -11.35 -16.66
N VAL A 74 -9.39 -11.49 -16.17
CA VAL A 74 -9.95 -12.79 -15.73
C VAL A 74 -10.29 -13.69 -16.93
N ASN A 75 -10.64 -13.10 -18.08
CA ASN A 75 -10.98 -13.85 -19.29
C ASN A 75 -9.83 -14.77 -19.74
N GLY A 76 -10.14 -16.05 -19.98
CA GLY A 76 -9.14 -17.08 -20.33
C GLY A 76 -8.18 -17.50 -19.21
N ARG A 77 -8.10 -16.76 -18.09
CA ARG A 77 -7.27 -17.11 -16.93
C ARG A 77 -8.02 -17.90 -15.87
N GLN A 78 -9.30 -17.62 -15.69
CA GLN A 78 -10.11 -18.26 -14.64
C GLN A 78 -11.32 -18.96 -15.24
N LYS A 79 -11.57 -20.21 -14.83
CA LYS A 79 -12.77 -20.97 -15.24
C LYS A 79 -14.08 -20.27 -14.83
N SER A 80 -14.06 -19.49 -13.76
CA SER A 80 -15.21 -18.72 -13.25
C SER A 80 -15.38 -17.34 -13.89
N ALA A 81 -14.63 -17.02 -14.96
CA ALA A 81 -14.70 -15.72 -15.63
C ALA A 81 -16.13 -15.31 -15.98
N ARG A 82 -16.93 -16.25 -16.49
CA ARG A 82 -18.33 -15.99 -16.88
C ARG A 82 -19.20 -15.57 -15.70
N VAL A 83 -19.12 -16.29 -14.57
CA VAL A 83 -19.91 -15.99 -13.36
C VAL A 83 -19.49 -14.65 -12.77
N LYS A 84 -18.18 -14.38 -12.75
CA LYS A 84 -17.64 -13.10 -12.28
C LYS A 84 -18.09 -11.93 -13.15
N GLY A 85 -18.16 -12.13 -14.47
CA GLY A 85 -18.75 -11.17 -15.40
C GLY A 85 -20.17 -10.77 -15.03
N HIS A 86 -21.04 -11.75 -14.76
CA HIS A 86 -22.41 -11.48 -14.35
C HIS A 86 -22.51 -10.70 -13.03
N ILE A 87 -21.73 -11.10 -12.02
CA ILE A 87 -21.74 -10.43 -10.70
C ILE A 87 -21.23 -8.98 -10.84
N VAL A 88 -20.14 -8.77 -11.58
CA VAL A 88 -19.59 -7.44 -11.81
C VAL A 88 -20.58 -6.57 -12.57
N GLY A 89 -21.28 -7.11 -13.57
CA GLY A 89 -22.36 -6.41 -14.28
C GLY A 89 -23.46 -5.93 -13.34
N GLN A 90 -23.97 -6.81 -12.47
CA GLN A 90 -24.99 -6.43 -11.47
C GLN A 90 -24.50 -5.30 -10.54
N LEU A 91 -23.23 -5.34 -10.14
CA LEU A 91 -22.65 -4.32 -9.27
C LEU A 91 -22.49 -2.97 -9.99
N ILE A 92 -22.19 -2.96 -11.29
CA ILE A 92 -22.15 -1.73 -12.09
C ILE A 92 -23.55 -1.13 -12.17
N ASP A 93 -24.56 -1.94 -12.51
CA ASP A 93 -25.95 -1.49 -12.68
C ASP A 93 -26.59 -1.00 -11.36
N THR A 94 -26.10 -1.47 -10.21
CA THR A 94 -26.61 -1.05 -8.89
C THR A 94 -25.94 0.24 -8.39
N LEU A 95 -24.75 0.58 -8.90
CA LEU A 95 -23.95 1.73 -8.46
C LEU A 95 -24.10 2.96 -9.36
N CYS A 96 -24.82 2.84 -10.47
CA CYS A 96 -25.21 3.91 -11.38
C CYS A 96 -26.71 4.19 -11.28
#